data_AF-A0A6L2PP12-F1
#
_entry.id   AF-A0A6L2PP12-F1
#
_cell.length_a   1.000
_cell.length_b   1.000
_cell.length_c   1.000
_cell.angle_alpha   90.00
_cell.angle_beta   90.00
_cell.angle_gamma   90.00
#
_symmetry.space_group_name_H-M   'P 1'
#
loop_
_entity.id
_entity.type
_entity.pdbx_description
1 polymer ?
#
loop_
_entity_poly.entity_id
_entity_poly.type
_entity_poly.pdbx_seq_one_letter_code
_entity_poly.pdbx_strand_id
1 'polypeptide(L)' 'MPDDWKVGLIVPLFKKGDKMRCENYRAIRLLNVVYKILSSIILERLKQYSEEVLGEYQCGFRPRRRTMEQIFV' A
#
# COMPACT_ATOMS: atom_id res chain seq x y z
N MET A 1 0.99 -22.42 -2.26
CA MET A 1 0.14 -21.36 -1.65
C MET A 1 -1.31 -21.78 -1.79
N PRO A 2 -2.17 -21.50 -0.80
CA PRO A 2 -3.61 -21.73 -0.92
C PRO A 2 -4.20 -20.98 -2.12
N ASP A 3 -5.13 -21.59 -2.84
CA ASP A 3 -5.76 -20.95 -4.00
C ASP A 3 -6.54 -19.68 -3.63
N ASP A 4 -7.08 -19.62 -2.41
CA ASP A 4 -7.77 -18.46 -1.86
C ASP A 4 -6.88 -17.20 -1.78
N TRP A 5 -5.55 -17.35 -1.82
CA TRP A 5 -4.65 -16.20 -1.79
C TRP A 5 -4.53 -15.52 -3.15
N LYS A 6 -4.99 -16.18 -4.22
CA LYS A 6 -5.02 -15.65 -5.59
C LYS A 6 -6.28 -14.80 -5.84
N VAL A 7 -7.30 -14.93 -4.99
CA VAL A 7 -8.56 -14.19 -5.10
C VAL A 7 -8.61 -13.01 -4.13
N GLY A 8 -9.39 -11.98 -4.48
CA GLY A 8 -9.60 -10.84 -3.61
C GLY A 8 -10.83 -10.05 -4.04
N LEU A 9 -11.58 -9.54 -3.07
CA LEU A 9 -12.82 -8.80 -3.28
C LEU A 9 -12.50 -7.34 -3.62
N ILE A 10 -13.05 -6.83 -4.72
CA ILE A 10 -12.93 -5.41 -5.07
C ILE A 10 -14.08 -4.64 -4.42
N VAL A 11 -13.74 -3.64 -3.61
CA VAL A 11 -14.70 -2.74 -2.98
C VAL A 11 -14.45 -1.31 -3.50
N PRO A 12 -15.42 -0.66 -4.16
CA PRO A 12 -15.28 0.72 -4.58
C PRO A 12 -15.46 1.66 -3.37
N LEU A 13 -14.45 2.48 -3.08
CA LEU A 13 -14.51 3.51 -2.05
C LEU A 13 -14.66 4.88 -2.69
N PHE A 14 -15.74 5.59 -2.35
CA PHE A 14 -15.94 6.96 -2.82
C PHE A 14 -14.79 7.86 -2.33
N LYS A 15 -14.17 8.60 -3.26
CA LYS A 15 -13.02 9.47 -2.98
C LYS A 15 -13.43 10.94 -2.84
N LYS A 16 -14.04 11.52 -3.87
CA LYS A 16 -14.51 12.93 -3.92
C LYS A 16 -15.34 13.20 -5.18
N GLY A 17 -16.06 14.32 -5.23
CA GLY A 17 -16.81 14.75 -6.42
C GLY A 17 -18.25 14.23 -6.43
N ASP A 18 -18.77 13.95 -7.63
CA ASP A 18 -20.13 13.42 -7.82
C ASP A 18 -20.18 11.89 -7.57
N LYS A 19 -21.10 11.45 -6.70
CA LYS A 19 -21.30 10.03 -6.37
C LYS A 19 -21.91 9.21 -7.51
N MET A 20 -22.52 9.87 -8.51
CA MET A 20 -23.09 9.17 -9.67
C MET A 20 -22.03 8.81 -10.72
N ARG A 21 -20.81 9.33 -10.62
CA ARG A 21 -19.71 9.06 -11.56
C ARG A 21 -18.76 8.02 -11.01
N CYS A 22 -18.57 6.90 -11.72
CA CYS A 22 -17.73 5.79 -11.28
C CYS A 22 -16.25 6.17 -11.05
N GLU A 23 -15.71 7.11 -11.83
CA GLU A 23 -14.33 7.62 -11.71
C GLU A 23 -14.01 8.27 -10.35
N ASN A 24 -15.05 8.69 -9.62
CA ASN A 24 -14.93 9.28 -8.30
C ASN A 24 -14.76 8.23 -7.19
N TYR A 25 -14.75 6.94 -7.55
CA TYR A 25 -14.49 5.83 -6.65
C TYR A 25 -13.10 5.25 -6.89
N ARG A 26 -12.39 4.96 -5.80
CA ARG A 26 -11.15 4.20 -5.81
C ARG A 26 -11.48 2.75 -5.48
N ALA A 27 -11.23 1.84 -6.42
CA ALA A 27 -11.26 0.42 -6.14
C ALA A 27 -10.15 0.05 -5.14
N ILE A 28 -10.51 -0.64 -4.05
CA ILE A 28 -9.57 -1.32 -3.16
C ILE A 28 -9.79 -2.83 -3.24
N ARG A 29 -8.71 -3.60 -3.10
CA ARG A 29 -8.78 -5.07 -3.08
C ARG A 29 -8.61 -5.58 -1.66
N LEU A 30 -9.64 -6.25 -1.15
CA LEU A 30 -9.56 -6.95 0.12
C LEU A 30 -8.96 -8.34 -0.12
N LEU A 31 -7.79 -8.56 0.50
CA LEU A 31 -7.04 -9.81 0.42
C LEU A 31 -7.32 -10.70 1.62
N ASN A 32 -7.08 -12.00 1.45
CA ASN A 32 -7.11 -12.99 2.52
C ASN A 32 -6.28 -12.53 3.74
N VAL A 33 -6.79 -12.76 4.96
CA VAL A 33 -6.15 -12.30 6.21
C VAL A 33 -4.80 -12.97 6.42
N VAL A 34 -4.68 -14.27 6.17
CA VAL A 34 -3.43 -15.01 6.35
C VAL A 34 -2.37 -14.52 5.35
N TYR A 35 -2.78 -14.23 4.11
CA TYR A 35 -1.90 -13.59 3.12
C TYR A 35 -1.36 -12.23 3.62
N LYS A 36 -2.20 -11.40 4.25
CA LYS A 36 -1.76 -10.13 4.83
C LYS A 36 -0.77 -10.33 5.98
N ILE A 37 -1.01 -11.30 6.86
CA ILE A 37 -0.11 -11.62 7.96
C ILE A 37 1.27 -12.03 7.42
N LEU A 38 1.31 -12.94 6.44
CA LEU A 38 2.57 -13.33 5.81
C LEU A 38 3.27 -12.12 5.16
N SER A 39 2.53 -11.29 4.44
CA SER A 39 3.06 -10.09 3.79
C SER A 39 3.68 -9.12 4.81
N SER A 40 3.04 -8.95 5.98
CA SER A 40 3.58 -8.12 7.07
C SER A 40 4.87 -8.68 7.66
N ILE A 41 4.98 -10.00 7.83
CA ILE A 41 6.21 -10.65 8.29
C ILE A 41 7.36 -10.43 7.28
N ILE A 42 7.06 -10.60 5.99
CA ILE A 42 8.03 -10.35 4.93
C ILE A 42 8.46 -8.88 4.92
N LEU A 43 7.50 -7.95 5.02
CA LEU A 43 7.77 -6.51 5.08
C LEU A 43 8.71 -6.16 6.23
N GLU A 44 8.50 -6.73 7.41
CA GLU A 44 9.33 -6.43 8.58
C GLU A 44 10.78 -6.88 8.38
N ARG A 45 11.00 -8.03 7.74
CA ARG A 45 12.34 -8.50 7.36
C ARG A 45 12.98 -7.59 6.30
N LEU A 46 12.22 -7.20 5.28
CA LEU A 46 12.73 -6.34 4.20
C LEU A 46 13.06 -4.93 4.68
N LYS A 47 12.30 -4.38 5.64
CA LYS A 47 12.57 -3.08 6.24
C LYS A 47 13.96 -2.96 6.85
N GLN A 48 14.53 -4.06 7.36
CA GLN A 48 15.87 -4.04 7.95
C GLN A 48 16.95 -3.66 6.93
N TYR A 49 16.71 -3.96 5.64
CA TYR A 49 17.64 -3.69 4.55
C TYR A 49 17.23 -2.49 3.69
N SER A 50 16.01 -1.97 3.87
CA SER A 50 15.46 -0.98 2.93
C SER A 50 16.25 0.33 2.93
N GLU A 51 16.80 0.75 4.07
CA GLU A 51 17.56 2.01 4.17
C GLU A 51 18.90 1.96 3.41
N GLU A 52 19.47 0.78 3.19
CA GLU A 52 20.71 0.61 2.42
C GLU A 52 20.46 0.73 0.91
N VAL A 53 19.21 0.51 0.47
CA VAL A 53 18.82 0.47 -0.94
C VAL A 53 18.08 1.74 -1.36
N LEU A 54 17.30 2.33 -0.46
CA LEU A 54 16.46 3.49 -0.75
C LEU A 54 17.27 4.79 -0.70
N GLY A 55 17.31 5.51 -1.82
CA GLY A 55 17.88 6.85 -1.87
C GLY A 55 17.01 7.91 -1.19
N GLU A 56 17.58 9.11 -1.02
CA GLU A 56 16.90 10.26 -0.41
C GLU A 56 15.63 10.69 -1.16
N TYR A 57 15.57 10.44 -2.47
CA TYR A 57 14.41 10.69 -3.32
C TYR A 57 13.15 9.88 -2.92
N GLN A 58 13.28 8.86 -2.06
CA GLN A 58 12.16 8.07 -1.57
C GLN A 58 11.79 8.47 -0.13
N CYS A 59 10.71 9.23 0.01
CA CYS A 59 10.10 9.57 1.31
C CYS A 59 8.81 8.77 1.62
N GLY A 60 8.12 8.26 0.60
CA GLY A 60 6.86 7.54 0.77
C GLY A 60 7.03 6.19 1.45
N PHE A 61 6.14 5.85 2.38
CA PHE A 61 6.09 4.56 3.09
C PHE A 61 7.40 4.18 3.82
N ARG A 62 8.24 5.17 4.11
CA ARG A 62 9.53 5.00 4.77
C ARG A 62 9.47 5.50 6.22
N PRO A 63 9.96 4.74 7.21
CA PRO A 63 9.95 5.17 8.60
C PRO A 63 10.63 6.52 8.78
N ARG A 64 10.06 7.38 9.65
CA ARG A 64 10.59 8.72 9.98
C ARG A 64 10.66 9.71 8.80
N ARG A 65 10.11 9.38 7.62
CA ARG A 65 9.92 10.32 6.51
C ARG A 65 8.47 10.73 6.40
N ARG A 66 8.22 11.99 6.05
CA ARG A 66 6.89 12.57 5.83
C ARG A 66 6.75 13.06 4.39
N THR A 67 5.50 13.24 3.97
CA THR A 67 5.18 13.75 2.62
C THR A 67 5.72 15.15 2.34
N MET A 68 5.91 15.97 3.38
CA MET A 68 6.46 17.32 3.23
C MET A 68 7.95 17.33 2.89
N GLU A 69 8.71 16.32 3.30
CA GLU A 69 10.15 16.25 3.02
C GLU A 69 10.39 16.13 1.50
N GLN A 70 9.51 15.43 0.79
CA GLN A 70 9.56 15.28 -0.67
C GLN A 70 9.40 16.60 -1.44
N ILE A 71 8.95 17.70 -0.82
CA ILE A 71 8.80 19.00 -1.49
C ILE A 71 10.17 19.60 -1.84
N PHE A 72 11.20 19.28 -1.03
CA PHE A 72 12.52 19.91 -1.09
C PHE A 72 13.63 18.94 -1.53
N VAL A 73 13.27 17.71 -1.88
CA VAL A 73 14.19 16.65 -2.35
C VAL A 73 14.27 16.65 -3.87
#